data_AF-A0A2V5XFM7-F1
#
_entry.id   AF-A0A2V5XFM7-F1
#
_cell.length_a   1.000
_cell.length_b   1.000
_cell.length_c   1.000
_cell.angle_alpha   90.00
_cell.angle_beta   90.00
_cell.angle_gamma   90.00
#
_symmetry.space_group_name_H-M   'P 1'
#
loop_
_entity.id
_entity.type
_entity.pdbx_description
1 polymer ?
#
loop_
_entity_poly.entity_id
_entity_poly.type
_entity_poly.pdbx_seq_one_letter_code
_entity_poly.pdbx_strand_id
1 'polypeptide(L)'
;MISVTIEQLPPIIKEDVEDYLENHPRSPAARLRPKIGMAGDVWLVFIGPELREGASGLGQTPRDALEDFNRNFMEPLMSRNGSDPG
;
A
#
# COMPACT_ATOMS: atom_id res chain seq x y z
N MET A 1 -5.20 9.97 -18.92
CA MET A 1 -5.41 9.39 -17.57
C MET A 1 -5.11 7.91 -17.68
N ILE A 2 -4.09 7.42 -16.99
CA ILE A 2 -3.79 5.97 -16.93
C ILE A 2 -4.83 5.34 -16.01
N SER A 3 -5.88 4.78 -16.61
CA SER A 3 -6.84 3.96 -15.90
C SER A 3 -6.15 2.64 -15.55
N VAL A 4 -5.61 2.54 -14.34
CA VAL A 4 -5.13 1.26 -13.81
C VAL A 4 -6.37 0.40 -13.60
N THR A 5 -6.61 -0.56 -14.50
CA THR A 5 -7.65 -1.56 -14.31
C THR A 5 -7.20 -2.46 -13.17
N ILE A 6 -7.69 -2.19 -11.96
CA ILE A 6 -7.45 -3.06 -10.80
C ILE A 6 -8.20 -4.35 -11.07
N GLU A 7 -7.50 -5.35 -11.59
CA GLU A 7 -8.05 -6.69 -11.75
C GLU A 7 -8.42 -7.23 -10.36
N GLN A 8 -9.58 -7.89 -10.27
CA GLN A 8 -9.98 -8.57 -9.04
C GLN A 8 -8.89 -9.57 -8.65
N LEU A 9 -8.45 -9.52 -7.39
CA LEU A 9 -7.39 -10.39 -6.89
C LEU A 9 -7.79 -11.85 -7.05
N PRO A 10 -6.90 -12.71 -7.57
CA PRO A 10 -7.08 -14.14 -7.48
C PRO A 10 -7.28 -14.54 -6.01
N PRO A 11 -8.15 -15.52 -5.71
CA PRO A 11 -8.44 -15.92 -4.32
C PRO A 11 -7.18 -16.33 -3.54
N ILE A 12 -6.21 -16.95 -4.19
CA ILE A 12 -4.93 -17.34 -3.58
C ILE A 12 -4.10 -16.13 -3.10
N ILE A 13 -4.20 -15.00 -3.80
CA ILE A 13 -3.52 -13.76 -3.42
C ILE A 13 -4.24 -13.12 -2.24
N LYS A 14 -5.57 -13.22 -2.20
CA LYS A 14 -6.36 -12.71 -1.08
C LYS A 14 -6.00 -13.43 0.21
N GLU A 15 -5.84 -14.76 0.18
CA GLU A 15 -5.43 -15.54 1.35
C GLU A 15 -4.03 -15.14 1.85
N ASP A 16 -3.05 -14.99 0.94
CA ASP A 16 -1.68 -14.56 1.30
C ASP A 16 -1.65 -13.17 1.94
N VAL A 17 -2.46 -12.25 1.39
CA VAL A 17 -2.63 -10.90 1.95
C VAL A 17 -3.29 -10.97 3.33
N GLU A 18 -4.36 -11.74 3.49
CA GLU A 18 -5.04 -11.86 4.80
C GLU A 18 -4.10 -12.45 5.86
N ASP A 19 -3.36 -13.51 5.54
CA ASP A 19 -2.36 -14.10 6.43
C ASP A 19 -1.27 -13.09 6.84
N TYR A 20 -0.77 -12.29 5.90
CA TYR A 20 0.19 -11.23 6.21
C TYR A 20 -0.39 -10.19 7.18
N LEU A 21 -1.64 -9.75 6.97
CA LEU A 21 -2.30 -8.76 7.82
C LEU A 21 -2.57 -9.31 9.23
N GLU A 22 -2.95 -10.57 9.33
CA GLU A 22 -3.15 -11.27 10.61
C GLU A 22 -1.85 -11.44 11.38
N ASN A 23 -0.75 -11.73 10.68
CA ASN A 23 0.59 -11.82 11.28
C ASN A 23 1.19 -10.44 11.65
N HIS A 24 0.71 -9.34 11.06
CA HIS A 24 1.20 -7.99 11.32
C HIS A 24 0.09 -7.03 11.79
N PRO A 25 -0.60 -7.31 12.92
CA PRO A 25 -1.79 -6.56 13.33
C PRO A 25 -1.50 -5.10 13.72
N ARG A 26 -0.23 -4.78 14.01
CA ARG A 26 0.23 -3.41 14.34
C ARG A 26 0.65 -2.60 13.13
N SER A 27 0.70 -3.20 11.94
CA SER A 27 1.08 -2.52 10.71
C SER A 27 -0.02 -1.57 10.23
N PRO A 28 0.32 -0.46 9.54
CA PRO A 28 -0.65 0.40 8.88
C PRO A 28 -1.57 -0.37 7.92
N ALA A 29 -1.02 -1.33 7.17
CA ALA A 29 -1.80 -2.17 6.28
C ALA A 29 -2.89 -2.96 7.02
N ALA A 30 -2.57 -3.59 8.16
CA ALA A 30 -3.56 -4.35 8.94
C ALA A 30 -4.65 -3.46 9.53
N ARG A 31 -4.30 -2.23 9.94
CA ARG A 31 -5.24 -1.27 10.54
C ARG A 31 -6.14 -0.59 9.51
N LEU A 32 -5.57 -0.23 8.36
CA LEU A 32 -6.27 0.55 7.35
C LEU A 32 -6.90 -0.30 6.25
N ARG A 33 -6.49 -1.58 6.15
CA ARG A 33 -6.91 -2.55 5.13
C ARG A 33 -6.96 -1.93 3.73
N PRO A 34 -5.79 -1.53 3.18
CA PRO A 34 -5.72 -0.93 1.86
C PRO A 34 -6.21 -1.90 0.78
N LYS A 35 -6.68 -1.33 -0.32
CA LYS A 35 -7.00 -2.10 -1.52
C LYS A 35 -5.69 -2.49 -2.20
N ILE A 36 -5.64 -3.73 -2.67
CA ILE A 36 -4.57 -4.21 -3.53
C ILE A 36 -5.10 -4.34 -4.95
N GLY A 37 -4.29 -3.93 -5.90
CA GLY A 37 -4.49 -4.15 -7.32
C GLY A 37 -3.19 -4.52 -8.01
N MET A 38 -3.31 -4.92 -9.26
CA MET A 38 -2.19 -5.18 -10.15
C MET A 38 -2.26 -4.22 -11.33
N ALA A 39 -1.14 -3.63 -11.71
CA ALA A 39 -1.00 -2.86 -12.94
C ALA A 39 0.13 -3.46 -13.77
N GLY A 40 -0.21 -4.20 -14.83
CA GLY A 40 0.76 -4.99 -15.56
C GLY A 40 1.39 -6.03 -14.65
N ASP A 41 2.69 -5.94 -14.42
CA ASP A 41 3.45 -6.86 -13.56
C ASP A 41 3.77 -6.27 -12.16
N VAL A 42 3.19 -5.13 -11.81
CA VAL A 42 3.46 -4.44 -10.54
C VAL A 42 2.22 -4.47 -9.64
N TRP A 43 2.44 -4.85 -8.38
CA TRP A 43 1.44 -4.80 -7.32
C TRP A 43 1.36 -3.41 -6.73
N LEU A 44 0.14 -2.93 -6.54
CA LEU A 44 -0.18 -1.63 -5.97
C LEU A 44 -1.07 -1.83 -4.75
N VAL A 45 -0.68 -1.20 -3.65
CA VAL A 45 -1.48 -1.07 -2.43
C VAL A 45 -1.90 0.38 -2.30
N PHE A 46 -3.17 0.68 -2.01
CA PHE A 46 -3.61 2.07 -1.81
C PHE A 46 -4.84 2.19 -0.91
N ILE A 47 -4.99 3.35 -0.29
CA ILE A 47 -6.13 3.67 0.59
C ILE A 47 -7.10 4.61 -0.12
N GLY A 48 -8.37 4.20 -0.21
CA GLY A 48 -9.46 5.07 -0.66
C GLY A 48 -9.98 4.76 -2.07
N PRO A 49 -10.77 5.69 -2.65
CA PRO A 49 -11.34 5.53 -3.99
C PRO A 49 -10.32 5.77 -5.11
N GLU A 50 -9.20 6.44 -4.82
CA GLU A 50 -8.20 6.86 -5.80
C GLU A 50 -6.77 6.62 -5.27
N LEU A 51 -5.83 6.41 -6.18
CA LEU A 51 -4.41 6.35 -5.89
C LEU A 51 -3.93 7.75 -5.44
N ARG A 52 -3.49 7.88 -4.19
CA ARG A 52 -2.88 9.11 -3.67
C ARG A 52 -1.40 8.87 -3.38
N GLU A 53 -0.55 9.77 -3.87
CA GLU A 53 0.87 9.80 -3.52
C GLU A 53 1.06 9.87 -2.00
N GLY A 54 1.98 9.04 -1.48
CA GLY A 54 2.26 8.92 -0.04
C GLY A 54 1.27 8.04 0.75
N ALA A 55 0.17 7.60 0.15
CA ALA A 55 -0.77 6.64 0.73
C ALA A 55 -0.91 5.38 -0.14
N SER A 56 0.16 5.06 -0.88
CA SER A 56 0.27 3.91 -1.75
C SER A 56 1.61 3.19 -1.56
N GLY A 57 1.62 1.87 -1.77
CA GLY A 57 2.83 1.05 -1.81
C GLY A 57 2.93 0.27 -3.12
N LEU A 58 4.15 0.00 -3.55
CA LEU A 58 4.45 -0.69 -4.81
C LEU A 58 5.33 -1.92 -4.54
N GLY A 59 5.13 -3.00 -5.30
CA GLY A 59 5.94 -4.20 -5.16
C GLY A 59 5.84 -5.17 -6.34
N GLN A 60 6.79 -6.11 -6.41
CA GLN A 60 6.72 -7.22 -7.37
C GLN A 60 5.84 -8.36 -6.87
N THR A 61 5.55 -8.37 -5.57
CA THR A 61 4.62 -9.28 -4.92
C THR A 61 3.60 -8.48 -4.11
N PRO A 62 2.41 -9.04 -3.80
CA PRO A 62 1.43 -8.38 -2.93
C PRO A 62 2.03 -8.03 -1.56
N ARG A 63 2.89 -8.90 -1.04
CA ARG A 63 3.61 -8.71 0.22
C ARG A 63 4.62 -7.56 0.16
N ASP A 64 5.39 -7.47 -0.93
CA ASP A 64 6.32 -6.34 -1.12
C ASP A 64 5.58 -5.02 -1.18
N ALA A 65 4.45 -4.97 -1.90
CA ALA A 65 3.65 -3.76 -1.99
C ALA A 65 3.07 -3.36 -0.62
N LEU A 66 2.69 -4.34 0.21
CA LEU A 66 2.21 -4.10 1.58
C LEU A 66 3.33 -3.61 2.49
N GLU A 67 4.53 -4.17 2.35
CA GLU A 67 5.70 -3.74 3.09
C GLU A 67 6.13 -2.32 2.70
N ASP A 68 6.12 -2.00 1.41
CA ASP A 68 6.40 -0.66 0.89
C ASP A 68 5.33 0.35 1.38
N PHE A 69 4.05 -0.03 1.35
CA PHE A 69 2.98 0.77 1.94
C PHE A 69 3.21 0.98 3.44
N ASN A 70 3.54 -0.08 4.17
CA ASN A 70 3.83 0.00 5.59
C ASN A 70 5.02 0.92 5.85
N ARG A 71 6.08 0.88 5.02
CA ARG A 71 7.24 1.76 5.13
C ARG A 71 6.89 3.21 4.82
N ASN A 72 6.20 3.50 3.71
CA ASN A 72 5.81 4.87 3.35
C ASN A 72 4.82 5.48 4.35
N PHE A 73 3.95 4.66 4.96
CA PHE A 73 3.00 5.11 5.98
C PHE A 73 3.61 5.16 7.39
N MET A 74 4.64 4.34 7.64
CA MET A 74 5.44 4.39 8.88
C MET A 74 6.56 5.41 8.79
N GLU A 75 6.96 5.89 7.61
CA GLU A 75 7.84 7.04 7.46
C GLU A 75 7.13 8.19 8.15
N PRO A 76 7.61 8.54 9.36
CA PRO A 76 6.92 9.53 10.14
C PRO A 76 6.96 10.85 9.37
N LEU A 77 6.04 11.72 9.74
CA LEU A 77 6.05 13.15 9.43
C LEU A 77 7.32 13.87 9.97
N MET A 78 8.50 13.26 9.92
CA MET A 78 9.79 13.82 10.33
C MET A 78 10.42 14.70 9.24
N SER A 79 9.81 14.86 8.07
CA SER A 79 10.15 15.92 7.11
C SER A 79 9.01 16.95 6.91
N ARG A 80 8.23 17.21 7.96
CA ARG A 80 7.47 18.46 8.09
C ARG A 80 7.68 19.09 9.48
N ASN A 81 8.94 19.24 9.87
CA ASN A 81 9.34 20.24 10.86
C ASN A 81 10.72 20.78 10.46
N GLY A 82 10.74 21.99 9.87
CA GLY A 82 11.92 22.70 9.38
C GLY A 82 12.10 22.49 7.87
N SER A 83 11.96 23.48 6.98
CA SER A 83 12.31 24.89 7.13
C SER A 83 11.54 25.70 6.09
N ASP A 84 10.70 26.63 6.55
CA ASP A 84 10.47 27.88 5.81
C ASP A 84 10.94 29.03 6.72
N PRO A 85 12.16 29.54 6.52
CA PRO A 85 12.49 30.91 6.81
C PRO A 85 12.53 31.66 5.48
N GLY A 86 11.53 32.49 5.21
CA GLY A 86 11.53 33.36 4.04
C GLY A 86 10.29 34.22 3.92
#